data_AF-A0A0P7ZD44-F1
#
_entry.id   AF-A0A0P7ZD44-F1
#
_cell.length_a   1.000
_cell.length_b   1.000
_cell.length_c   1.000
_cell.angle_alpha   90.00
_cell.angle_beta   90.00
_cell.angle_gamma   90.00
#
_symmetry.space_group_name_H-M   'P 1'
#
loop_
_entity.id
_entity.type
_entity.pdbx_description
1 polymer ?
#
loop_
_entity_poly.entity_id
_entity_poly.type
_entity_poly.pdbx_seq_one_letter_code
_entity_poly.pdbx_strand_id
1 'polypeptide(L)'
;MINNTLGVGIQGIQDGMQGMENAARRIARGGADGPQGTAEGSGGLVEPIIDLKFYERSVEASAQVVKSADETLGTLLDIRA
;
A
#
# COMPACT_ATOMS: atom_id res chain seq x y z
N MET A 1 10.00 17.79 -13.51
CA MET A 1 9.66 16.35 -13.47
C MET A 1 9.59 15.79 -12.05
N ILE A 2 10.47 16.21 -11.11
CA ILE A 2 10.50 15.72 -9.72
C ILE A 2 9.21 16.04 -8.92
N ASN A 3 8.61 17.22 -9.12
CA ASN A 3 7.31 17.55 -8.52
C ASN A 3 6.20 16.56 -8.90
N ASN A 4 6.27 15.99 -10.11
CA ASN A 4 5.29 15.02 -10.58
C ASN A 4 5.54 13.63 -9.99
N THR A 5 6.81 13.23 -9.82
CA THR A 5 7.16 11.92 -9.23
C THR A 5 6.92 11.88 -7.72
N LEU A 6 7.13 12.98 -7.01
CA LEU A 6 6.75 13.11 -5.59
C LEU A 6 5.23 13.00 -5.41
N GLY A 7 4.47 13.68 -6.28
CA GLY A 7 3.01 13.59 -6.29
C GLY A 7 2.52 12.16 -6.55
N VAL A 8 3.11 11.45 -7.50
CA VAL A 8 2.80 10.04 -7.80
C VAL A 8 3.14 9.13 -6.61
N GLY A 9 4.28 9.33 -5.94
CA GLY A 9 4.64 8.57 -4.75
C GLY A 9 3.66 8.79 -3.59
N ILE A 10 3.26 10.03 -3.34
CA ILE A 10 2.27 10.34 -2.30
C ILE A 10 0.89 9.76 -2.66
N GLN A 11 0.47 9.86 -3.92
CA GLN A 11 -0.78 9.27 -4.38
C GLN A 11 -0.77 7.75 -4.23
N GLY A 12 0.31 7.07 -4.62
CA GLY A 12 0.44 5.62 -4.46
C GLY A 12 0.40 5.16 -3.00
N ILE A 13 0.94 5.96 -2.07
CA ILE A 13 0.79 5.71 -0.63
C ILE A 13 -0.69 5.81 -0.22
N GLN A 14 -1.41 6.85 -0.65
CA GLN A 14 -2.82 7.04 -0.31
C GLN A 14 -3.69 5.90 -0.86
N ASP A 15 -3.48 5.53 -2.12
CA ASP A 15 -4.23 4.45 -2.77
C ASP A 15 -3.94 3.10 -2.11
N GLY A 16 -2.67 2.82 -1.80
CA GLY A 16 -2.26 1.60 -1.11
C GLY A 16 -2.79 1.51 0.33
N MET A 17 -2.86 2.64 1.05
CA MET A 17 -3.46 2.71 2.37
C MET A 17 -4.97 2.39 2.34
N GLN A 18 -5.70 2.95 1.36
CA GLN A 18 -7.12 2.65 1.19
C GLN A 18 -7.36 1.18 0.81
N GLY A 19 -6.52 0.63 -0.07
CA GLY A 19 -6.54 -0.78 -0.44
C GLY A 19 -6.29 -1.71 0.76
N MET A 20 -5.27 -1.41 1.56
CA MET A 20 -4.97 -2.14 2.80
C MET A 20 -6.14 -2.11 3.77
N GLU A 21 -6.78 -0.96 3.97
CA GLU A 21 -7.91 -0.86 4.91
C GLU A 21 -9.11 -1.72 4.46
N ASN A 22 -9.39 -1.75 3.16
CA ASN A 22 -10.43 -2.62 2.60
C ASN A 22 -10.09 -4.10 2.74
N ALA A 23 -8.84 -4.48 2.46
CA ALA A 23 -8.35 -5.85 2.65
C ALA A 23 -8.43 -6.29 4.11
N ALA A 24 -7.98 -5.44 5.04
CA ALA A 24 -8.07 -5.69 6.49
C ALA A 24 -9.52 -5.87 6.96
N ARG A 25 -10.47 -5.06 6.45
CA ARG A 25 -11.90 -5.23 6.75
C ARG A 25 -12.44 -6.57 6.25
N ARG A 26 -12.03 -7.01 5.06
CA ARG A 26 -12.42 -8.33 4.50
C ARG A 26 -11.86 -9.48 5.34
N ILE A 27 -10.60 -9.39 5.80
CA ILE A 27 -10.00 -10.36 6.72
C ILE A 27 -10.78 -10.40 8.04
N ALA A 28 -11.07 -9.24 8.63
CA ALA A 28 -11.78 -9.15 9.90
C ALA A 28 -13.19 -9.75 9.82
N ARG A 29 -13.92 -9.54 8.71
CA ARG A 29 -15.24 -10.14 8.47
C ARG A 29 -15.15 -11.64 8.20
N GLY A 30 -14.24 -12.07 7.31
CA GLY A 30 -14.02 -13.48 7.01
C GLY A 30 -13.54 -14.30 8.22
N GLY A 31 -12.89 -13.65 9.20
CA GLY A 31 -12.56 -14.25 10.49
C GLY A 31 -13.71 -14.27 11.49
N ALA A 32 -14.69 -13.37 11.36
CA ALA A 32 -15.85 -13.27 12.26
C ALA A 32 -17.00 -14.21 11.87
N ASP A 33 -17.17 -14.55 10.59
CA ASP A 33 -18.30 -15.36 10.11
C ASP A 33 -18.21 -16.87 10.43
N GLY A 34 -17.04 -17.36 10.85
CA GLY A 34 -16.86 -18.71 11.41
C GLY A 34 -17.35 -19.88 10.53
N PRO A 35 -17.18 -21.14 10.97
CA PRO A 35 -17.49 -22.34 10.18
C PRO A 35 -18.99 -22.59 9.91
N GLN A 36 -19.90 -21.68 10.29
CA GLN A 36 -21.36 -21.85 10.13
C GLN A 36 -22.02 -20.84 9.18
N GLY A 37 -21.33 -19.81 8.70
CA GLY A 37 -21.89 -18.83 7.76
C GLY A 37 -21.37 -19.07 6.35
N THR A 38 -22.11 -19.83 5.52
CA THR A 38 -22.00 -19.94 4.04
C THR A 38 -20.63 -19.68 3.40
N ALA A 39 -19.54 -20.09 4.03
CA ALA A 39 -18.20 -19.82 3.54
C ALA A 39 -17.99 -20.70 2.32
N GLU A 40 -17.96 -20.07 1.15
CA GLU A 40 -17.40 -20.65 -0.06
C GLU A 40 -15.91 -20.95 0.19
N GLY A 41 -15.65 -22.07 0.86
CA GLY A 41 -14.35 -22.71 1.02
C GLY A 41 -13.28 -21.92 1.81
N SER A 42 -12.21 -22.63 2.16
CA SER A 42 -10.98 -22.08 2.75
C SER A 42 -10.27 -20.99 1.90
N GLY A 43 -10.88 -20.52 0.80
CA GLY A 43 -10.37 -19.48 -0.09
C GLY A 43 -10.78 -18.04 0.29
N GLY A 44 -11.80 -17.86 1.13
CA GLY A 44 -12.34 -16.51 1.45
C GLY A 44 -11.39 -15.58 2.22
N LEU A 45 -10.39 -16.13 2.92
CA LEU A 45 -9.35 -15.37 3.63
C LEU A 45 -8.04 -15.23 2.84
N VAL A 46 -7.77 -16.13 1.89
CA VAL A 46 -6.51 -16.15 1.14
C VAL A 46 -6.41 -14.91 0.25
N GLU A 47 -7.46 -14.61 -0.50
CA GLU A 47 -7.51 -13.43 -1.38
C GLU A 47 -7.29 -12.11 -0.63
N PRO A 48 -8.03 -11.77 0.44
CA PRO A 48 -7.82 -10.50 1.13
C PRO A 48 -6.47 -10.45 1.88
N ILE A 49 -5.87 -11.58 2.26
CA ILE A 49 -4.48 -11.61 2.79
C ILE A 49 -3.47 -11.29 1.70
N ILE A 50 -3.63 -11.84 0.50
CA ILE A 50 -2.76 -11.53 -0.65
C ILE A 50 -2.92 -10.06 -1.03
N ASP A 51 -4.15 -9.56 -1.10
CA ASP A 51 -4.44 -8.15 -1.40
C ASP A 51 -3.77 -7.23 -0.36
N LEU A 52 -3.85 -7.57 0.93
CA LEU A 52 -3.19 -6.81 1.99
C LEU A 52 -1.68 -6.72 1.75
N LYS A 53 -1.03 -7.84 1.43
CA LYS A 53 0.42 -7.89 1.13
C LYS A 53 0.79 -7.16 -0.16
N PHE A 54 -0.08 -7.23 -1.17
CA PHE A 54 0.10 -6.49 -2.40
C PHE A 54 0.10 -4.98 -2.13
N TYR A 55 -0.91 -4.48 -1.42
CA TYR A 55 -1.00 -3.05 -1.08
C TYR A 55 0.11 -2.58 -0.14
N GLU A 56 0.53 -3.40 0.83
CA GLU A 56 1.70 -3.14 1.68
C GLU A 56 2.95 -2.88 0.81
N ARG A 57 3.19 -3.75 -0.19
CA ARG A 57 4.33 -3.61 -1.09
C ARG A 57 4.19 -2.42 -2.04
N SER A 58 2.98 -2.08 -2.47
CA SER A 58 2.70 -0.88 -3.27
C SER A 58 3.00 0.41 -2.50
N VAL A 59 2.63 0.46 -1.21
CA VAL A 59 2.97 1.60 -0.33
C VAL A 59 4.47 1.69 -0.14
N GLU A 60 5.15 0.58 0.14
CA GLU A 60 6.61 0.55 0.30
C GLU A 60 7.36 1.04 -0.95
N ALA A 61 6.93 0.58 -2.14
CA ALA A 61 7.50 1.05 -3.40
C ALA A 61 7.26 2.56 -3.62
N SER A 62 6.07 3.04 -3.29
CA SER A 62 5.72 4.46 -3.41
C SER A 62 6.51 5.32 -2.40
N ALA A 63 6.74 4.82 -1.19
CA ALA A 63 7.60 5.44 -0.19
C ALA A 63 9.06 5.53 -0.67
N GLN A 64 9.56 4.49 -1.36
CA GLN A 64 10.90 4.54 -1.95
C GLN A 64 11.01 5.61 -3.04
N VAL A 65 9.97 5.83 -3.86
CA VAL A 65 9.94 6.93 -4.84
C VAL A 65 10.00 8.29 -4.15
N VAL A 66 9.23 8.49 -3.07
CA VAL A 66 9.27 9.72 -2.27
C VAL A 66 10.67 9.94 -1.68
N LYS A 67 11.27 8.89 -1.12
CA LYS A 67 12.61 8.94 -0.53
C LYS A 67 13.67 9.30 -1.57
N SER A 68 13.67 8.65 -2.73
CA SER A 68 14.62 8.97 -3.81
C SER A 68 14.39 10.39 -4.36
N ALA A 69 13.15 10.88 -4.38
CA ALA A 69 12.88 12.28 -4.73
C ALA A 69 13.47 13.26 -3.69
N ASP A 70 13.39 12.93 -2.39
CA ASP A 70 13.98 13.72 -1.31
C ASP A 70 15.53 13.71 -1.35
N GLU A 71 16.14 12.54 -1.53
CA GLU A 71 17.60 12.39 -1.66
C GLU A 71 18.15 13.15 -2.89
N THR A 72 17.44 13.11 -4.02
CA THR A 72 17.83 13.90 -5.21
C THR A 72 17.68 15.39 -4.99
N LEU A 73 16.67 15.83 -4.24
CA LEU A 73 16.52 17.24 -3.88
C LEU A 73 17.62 17.68 -2.90
N GLY A 74 17.93 16.86 -1.90
CA GLY A 74 19.00 17.09 -0.93
C GLY A 74 20.37 17.21 -1.59
N THR A 75 20.70 16.30 -2.51
CA THR A 75 21.96 16.38 -3.28
C THR A 75 22.02 17.61 -4.18
N LEU A 76 20.90 18.02 -4.79
CA LEU A 76 20.84 19.28 -5.57
C LEU A 76 21.01 20.53 -4.69
N LEU A 77 20.53 20.51 -3.44
CA LEU A 77 20.74 21.58 -2.47
C LEU A 77 22.21 21.64 -2.03
N ASP A 78 22.84 20.50 -1.74
CA ASP A 78 24.23 20.40 -1.29
C ASP A 78 25.22 20.89 -2.36
N ILE A 79 24.99 20.60 -3.64
CA ILE A 79 25.84 21.08 -4.75
C ILE A 79 25.79 22.60 -4.92
N ARG A 80 24.70 23.26 -4.47
CA ARG A 80 24.52 24.72 -4.64
C ARG A 80 24.96 25.54 -3.42
N ALA A 81 25.26 24.89 -2.29
CA ALA A 81 25.79 25.53 -1.08
C ALA A 81 27.32 25.73 -1.19
#